data_AF-A0A4R1L151-F1
#
_entry.id   AF-A0A4R1L151-F1
#
_cell.length_a   1.000
_cell.length_b   1.000
_cell.length_c   1.000
_cell.angle_alpha   90.00
_cell.angle_beta   90.00
_cell.angle_gamma   90.00
#
_symmetry.space_group_name_H-M   'P 1'
#
loop_
_entity.id
_entity.type
_entity.pdbx_description
1 polymer ?
#
loop_
_entity_poly.entity_id
_entity_poly.type
_entity_poly.pdbx_seq_one_letter_code
_entity_poly.pdbx_strand_id
1 'polypeptide(L)'
;MNLHEYQSKQIFAQYGLPVSEGYACQSAQQAVEATEKLGGTAWVAKCQVHAGGRGKAGGVKVVKSIDEVRSFFDKFLGQRLVTFQTDSRGQPINTIYMEACADVKKELYLGAVIDRSSQRIVFMASTEGGMNIEEVAEKTPHLLHKVAIDTLIGAQPYQGRELAFKLGLIGKQVAQFAHLFTQLSKLFLEKDLSLLEINPLVILQNDDLHCLDAKIVVDDNALYRQPELKAMQDPSQEDGREAEAEALSLNYVALEGNIGCMVNGAGLAMGTMDIIKLHGGQPANFLDVGGGATKERVAGAFKIILSDPNVKAILVNIFGGIVRCDLIAEGIIAAVNEIGVNVPVVVRLEGNNAELGRDILAKSGVNILAAKSLTDAAEQVVNAAK
;
A
#
# COMPACT_ATOMS: atom_id res chain seq x y z
N MET A 1 3.20 -4.38 3.50
CA MET A 1 3.75 -3.25 4.29
C MET A 1 4.77 -2.51 3.45
N ASN A 2 4.57 -1.21 3.25
CA ASN A 2 5.52 -0.35 2.53
C ASN A 2 6.60 0.16 3.47
N LEU A 3 7.81 0.39 2.94
CA LEU A 3 8.89 1.09 3.63
C LEU A 3 9.15 2.46 2.99
N HIS A 4 9.59 3.42 3.81
CA HIS A 4 10.13 4.68 3.31
C HIS A 4 11.42 4.46 2.52
N GLU A 5 11.79 5.44 1.68
CA GLU A 5 13.03 5.38 0.89
C GLU A 5 14.26 5.27 1.79
N TYR A 6 14.33 6.04 2.88
CA TYR A 6 15.48 6.00 3.79
C TYR A 6 15.65 4.62 4.46
N GLN A 7 14.54 3.95 4.79
CA GLN A 7 14.55 2.59 5.36
C GLN A 7 14.98 1.58 4.30
N SER A 8 14.43 1.70 3.09
CA SER A 8 14.81 0.86 1.95
C SER A 8 16.30 0.98 1.63
N LYS A 9 16.86 2.20 1.67
CA LYS A 9 18.29 2.45 1.49
C LYS A 9 19.15 1.90 2.62
N GLN A 10 18.70 1.97 3.87
CA GLN A 10 19.40 1.33 5.00
C GLN A 10 19.50 -0.18 4.79
N ILE A 11 18.42 -0.82 4.35
CA ILE A 11 18.43 -2.27 4.03
C ILE A 11 19.37 -2.52 2.85
N PHE A 12 19.31 -1.71 1.78
CA PHE A 12 20.22 -1.87 0.63
C PHE A 12 21.70 -1.79 1.05
N ALA A 13 22.06 -0.85 1.92
CA ALA A 13 23.41 -0.71 2.44
C ALA A 13 23.87 -1.95 3.23
N GLN A 14 22.98 -2.59 4.02
CA GLN A 14 23.28 -3.84 4.73
C GLN A 14 23.62 -4.99 3.78
N TYR A 15 23.09 -4.97 2.56
CA TYR A 15 23.40 -5.92 1.49
C TYR A 15 24.57 -5.48 0.58
N GLY A 16 25.29 -4.42 0.97
CA GLY A 16 26.45 -3.93 0.22
C GLY A 16 26.08 -3.25 -1.11
N LEU A 17 24.83 -2.81 -1.27
CA LEU A 17 24.39 -2.11 -2.47
C LEU A 17 24.80 -0.63 -2.42
N PRO A 18 25.18 -0.03 -3.55
CA PRO A 18 25.66 1.35 -3.61
C PRO A 18 24.48 2.32 -3.45
N VAL A 19 24.35 2.92 -2.27
CA VAL A 19 23.37 3.97 -1.98
C VAL A 19 24.09 5.22 -1.47
N SER A 20 23.48 6.40 -1.65
CA SER A 20 24.04 7.64 -1.10
C SER A 20 23.96 7.60 0.42
N GLU A 21 24.97 8.16 1.08
CA GLU A 21 24.83 8.53 2.48
C GLU A 21 23.72 9.58 2.62
N GLY A 22 22.89 9.42 3.64
CA GLY A 22 21.81 10.35 3.92
C GLY A 22 21.19 10.13 5.29
N TYR A 23 20.45 11.14 5.73
CA TYR A 23 19.92 11.27 7.08
C TYR A 23 18.43 11.58 7.03
N ALA A 24 17.63 10.83 7.78
CA ALA A 24 16.23 11.10 8.00
C ALA A 24 16.08 12.21 9.06
N CYS A 25 15.48 13.32 8.69
CA CYS A 25 15.36 14.51 9.53
C CYS A 25 13.89 14.83 9.81
N GLN A 26 13.58 15.09 11.07
CA GLN A 26 12.25 15.47 11.58
C GLN A 26 12.22 16.93 12.05
N SER A 27 13.28 17.70 11.76
CA SER A 27 13.34 19.15 12.00
C SER A 27 14.35 19.80 11.07
N ALA A 28 14.17 21.09 10.81
CA ALA A 28 15.13 21.87 10.04
C ALA A 28 16.53 21.87 10.69
N GLN A 29 16.61 21.86 12.03
CA GLN A 29 17.88 21.82 12.75
C GLN A 29 18.65 20.50 12.47
N GLN A 30 17.96 19.36 12.55
CA GLN A 30 18.57 18.07 12.16
C GLN A 30 19.00 18.05 10.70
N ALA A 31 18.29 18.74 9.82
CA ALA A 31 18.64 18.84 8.41
C ALA A 31 19.93 19.65 8.19
N VAL A 32 20.12 20.76 8.93
CA VAL A 32 21.37 21.52 8.91
C VAL A 32 22.54 20.67 9.40
N GLU A 33 22.38 19.98 10.53
CA GLU A 33 23.40 19.06 11.04
C GLU A 33 23.70 17.92 10.05
N ALA A 34 22.71 17.43 9.31
CA ALA A 34 22.90 16.46 8.25
C ALA A 34 23.76 17.03 7.11
N THR A 35 23.54 18.29 6.69
CA THR A 35 24.37 18.92 5.65
C THR A 35 25.84 19.08 6.08
N GLU A 36 26.10 19.34 7.36
CA GLU A 36 27.46 19.41 7.90
C GLU A 36 28.16 18.04 7.85
N LYS A 37 27.45 16.96 8.19
CA LYS A 37 27.97 15.59 8.11
C LYS A 37 28.22 15.13 6.68
N LEU A 38 27.27 15.41 5.79
CA LEU A 38 27.37 15.06 4.37
C LEU A 38 28.47 15.87 3.65
N GLY A 39 28.74 17.09 4.12
CA GLY A 39 29.65 18.02 3.46
C GLY A 39 29.19 18.41 2.06
N GLY A 40 30.07 19.06 1.29
CA GLY A 40 29.76 19.51 -0.07
C GLY A 40 29.03 20.86 -0.13
N THR A 41 28.50 21.18 -1.31
CA THR A 41 27.86 22.47 -1.61
C THR A 41 26.41 22.34 -2.11
N ALA A 42 25.92 21.12 -2.24
CA ALA A 42 24.56 20.82 -2.64
C ALA A 42 24.12 19.46 -2.10
N TRP A 43 22.84 19.36 -1.75
CA TRP A 43 22.20 18.15 -1.20
C TRP A 43 20.85 17.94 -1.87
N VAL A 44 20.29 16.75 -1.73
CA VAL A 44 18.92 16.47 -2.18
C VAL A 44 18.04 16.31 -0.94
N ALA A 45 16.96 17.09 -0.88
CA ALA A 45 15.91 16.97 0.12
C ALA A 45 14.72 16.21 -0.48
N LYS A 46 14.27 15.14 0.19
CA LYS A 46 13.22 14.24 -0.29
C LYS A 46 12.16 14.00 0.79
N CYS A 47 10.92 14.43 0.55
CA CYS A 47 9.79 14.08 1.40
C CYS A 47 9.63 12.56 1.48
N GLN A 48 9.50 12.04 2.69
CA GLN A 48 9.32 10.60 2.93
C GLN A 48 7.83 10.31 3.08
N VAL A 49 7.26 9.70 2.05
CA VAL A 49 5.87 9.23 1.98
C VAL A 49 5.84 7.89 1.24
N HIS A 50 4.85 7.04 1.51
CA HIS A 50 4.69 5.73 0.87
C HIS A 50 4.04 5.81 -0.53
N ALA A 51 4.42 6.81 -1.32
CA ALA A 51 3.92 7.04 -2.67
C ALA A 51 5.03 7.50 -3.62
N GLY A 52 4.95 7.06 -4.88
CA GLY A 52 5.82 7.51 -5.96
C GLY A 52 5.43 8.90 -6.49
N GLY A 53 6.18 9.41 -7.47
CA GLY A 53 5.84 10.71 -8.10
C GLY A 53 6.15 11.95 -7.27
N ARG A 54 6.86 11.79 -6.15
CA ARG A 54 7.24 12.87 -5.22
C ARG A 54 7.92 14.05 -5.92
N GLY A 55 8.81 13.78 -6.88
CA GLY A 55 9.47 14.82 -7.67
C GLY A 55 8.52 15.68 -8.48
N LYS A 56 7.51 15.10 -9.13
CA LYS A 56 6.47 15.84 -9.88
C LYS A 56 5.61 16.69 -8.95
N ALA A 57 5.41 16.27 -7.71
CA ALA A 57 4.71 17.03 -6.67
C ALA A 57 5.60 18.08 -5.96
N GLY A 58 6.86 18.22 -6.37
CA GLY A 58 7.83 19.15 -5.77
C GLY A 58 8.41 18.69 -4.43
N GLY A 59 8.11 17.46 -4.00
CA GLY A 59 8.63 16.84 -2.77
C GLY A 59 10.05 16.27 -2.90
N VAL A 60 10.74 16.52 -4.01
CA VAL A 60 12.16 16.23 -4.20
C VAL A 60 12.83 17.47 -4.77
N LYS A 61 13.88 17.99 -4.12
CA LYS A 61 14.58 19.19 -4.56
C LYS A 61 16.08 19.13 -4.25
N VAL A 62 16.90 19.55 -5.22
CA VAL A 62 18.31 19.87 -4.96
C VAL A 62 18.38 21.22 -4.26
N VAL A 63 19.01 21.26 -3.09
CA VAL A 63 19.20 22.45 -2.26
C VAL A 63 20.68 22.78 -2.17
N LYS A 64 21.03 24.06 -2.36
CA LYS A 64 22.42 24.54 -2.48
C LYS A 64 22.89 25.44 -1.34
N SER A 65 22.02 25.67 -0.36
CA SER A 65 22.31 26.51 0.80
C SER A 65 21.50 26.08 2.01
N ILE A 66 21.97 26.44 3.20
CA ILE A 66 21.24 26.20 4.46
C ILE A 66 19.86 26.88 4.47
N ASP A 67 19.74 28.05 3.84
CA ASP A 67 18.46 28.76 3.72
C ASP A 67 17.48 28.00 2.82
N GLU A 68 17.95 27.39 1.73
CA GLU A 68 17.13 26.51 0.90
C GLU A 68 16.70 25.24 1.62
N VAL A 69 17.58 24.66 2.46
CA VAL A 69 17.24 23.53 3.33
C VAL A 69 16.11 23.92 4.28
N ARG A 70 16.27 25.01 5.04
CA ARG A 70 15.23 25.49 5.98
C ARG A 70 13.91 25.77 5.28
N SER A 71 13.96 26.48 4.15
CA SER A 71 12.77 26.81 3.36
C SER A 71 12.03 25.56 2.86
N PHE A 72 12.76 24.49 2.52
CA PHE A 72 12.14 23.23 2.11
C PHE A 72 11.42 22.55 3.29
N PHE A 73 12.03 22.55 4.48
CA PHE A 73 11.43 21.99 5.69
C PHE A 73 10.19 22.79 6.13
N ASP A 74 10.26 24.12 6.15
CA ASP A 74 9.12 24.98 6.50
C ASP A 74 7.93 24.77 5.56
N LYS A 75 8.21 24.49 4.28
CA LYS A 75 7.18 24.23 3.28
C LYS A 75 6.54 22.85 3.42
N PHE A 76 7.30 21.81 3.74
CA PHE A 76 6.82 20.43 3.60
C PHE A 76 6.64 19.68 4.92
N LEU A 77 7.49 19.87 5.92
CA LEU A 77 7.40 19.11 7.16
C LEU A 77 6.08 19.41 7.88
N GLY A 78 5.34 18.37 8.27
CA GLY A 78 4.01 18.46 8.87
C GLY A 78 2.87 18.73 7.89
N GLN A 79 3.17 18.95 6.60
CA GLN A 79 2.16 19.04 5.54
C GLN A 79 1.82 17.66 4.96
N ARG A 80 0.92 17.62 3.98
CA ARG A 80 0.59 16.41 3.23
C ARG A 80 1.06 16.55 1.78
N LEU A 81 1.65 15.49 1.22
CA LEU A 81 2.05 15.43 -0.18
C LEU A 81 0.99 14.68 -0.99
N VAL A 82 0.36 15.38 -1.91
CA VAL A 82 -0.49 14.75 -2.93
C VAL A 82 0.37 14.40 -4.13
N THR A 83 0.30 13.15 -4.57
CA THR A 83 0.94 12.66 -5.79
C THR A 83 -0.11 12.00 -6.68
N PHE A 84 0.28 11.56 -7.88
CA PHE A 84 -0.62 10.78 -8.73
C PHE A 84 -0.92 9.37 -8.16
N GLN A 85 -0.19 8.93 -7.13
CA GLN A 85 -0.38 7.63 -6.46
C GLN A 85 -1.05 7.75 -5.08
N THR A 86 -1.44 8.95 -4.64
CA THR A 86 -2.18 9.14 -3.37
C THR A 86 -3.64 9.45 -3.63
N ASP A 87 -4.47 9.37 -2.59
CA ASP A 87 -5.79 9.98 -2.60
C ASP A 87 -5.70 11.52 -2.66
N SER A 88 -6.86 12.19 -2.71
CA SER A 88 -6.97 13.65 -2.74
C SER A 88 -6.45 14.34 -1.45
N ARG A 89 -6.30 13.60 -0.35
CA ARG A 89 -5.76 14.10 0.92
C ARG A 89 -4.23 14.03 0.95
N GLY A 90 -3.62 13.20 0.10
CA GLY A 90 -2.18 12.96 0.11
C GLY A 90 -1.71 12.21 1.34
N GLN A 91 -0.40 12.07 1.51
CA GLN A 91 0.22 11.40 2.67
C GLN A 91 0.99 12.40 3.56
N PRO A 92 0.97 12.24 4.90
CA PRO A 92 1.64 13.17 5.79
C PRO A 92 3.16 13.07 5.69
N ILE A 93 3.82 14.23 5.72
CA ILE A 93 5.28 14.35 5.62
C ILE A 93 5.84 14.57 7.03
N ASN A 94 6.12 13.48 7.74
CA ASN A 94 6.69 13.54 9.09
C ASN A 94 8.22 13.53 9.11
N THR A 95 8.82 13.17 7.98
CA THR A 95 10.27 13.02 7.80
C THR A 95 10.67 13.51 6.41
N ILE A 96 11.81 14.19 6.34
CA ILE A 96 12.47 14.56 5.09
C ILE A 96 13.86 13.92 5.11
N TYR A 97 14.21 13.22 4.03
CA TYR A 97 15.50 12.59 3.86
C TYR A 97 16.46 13.55 3.16
N MET A 98 17.58 13.82 3.80
CA MET A 98 18.69 14.62 3.28
C MET A 98 19.80 13.70 2.81
N GLU A 99 20.19 13.78 1.53
CA GLU A 99 21.24 12.93 0.97
C GLU A 99 22.26 13.72 0.15
N ALA A 100 23.45 13.15 -0.02
CA ALA A 100 24.46 13.68 -0.92
C ALA A 100 23.97 13.67 -2.38
N CYS A 101 24.31 14.73 -3.14
CA CYS A 101 24.06 14.76 -4.58
C CYS A 101 24.88 13.69 -5.30
N ALA A 102 24.28 13.06 -6.29
CA ALA A 102 24.93 12.12 -7.18
C ALA A 102 25.13 12.75 -8.56
N ASP A 103 26.34 12.66 -9.11
CA ASP A 103 26.64 13.11 -10.48
C ASP A 103 26.17 12.06 -11.49
N VAL A 104 24.89 12.16 -11.86
CA VAL A 104 24.21 11.21 -12.75
C VAL A 104 24.62 11.44 -14.20
N LYS A 105 25.04 10.36 -14.88
CA LYS A 105 25.32 10.30 -16.32
C LYS A 105 24.15 9.70 -17.10
N LYS A 106 23.52 8.65 -16.56
CA LYS A 106 22.37 7.97 -17.18
C LYS A 106 21.48 7.36 -16.11
N GLU A 107 20.19 7.36 -16.33
CA GLU A 107 19.19 6.71 -15.49
C GLU A 107 18.72 5.41 -16.13
N LEU A 108 18.51 4.39 -15.31
CA LEU A 108 17.98 3.07 -15.66
C LEU A 108 16.86 2.72 -14.68
N TYR A 109 16.08 1.71 -15.04
CA TYR A 109 15.09 1.09 -14.17
C TYR A 109 15.52 -0.33 -13.81
N LEU A 110 15.34 -0.71 -12.55
CA LEU A 110 15.41 -2.09 -12.09
C LEU A 110 14.34 -2.36 -11.03
N GLY A 111 13.55 -3.42 -11.21
CA GLY A 111 12.59 -3.86 -10.20
C GLY A 111 12.40 -5.37 -10.21
N ALA A 112 11.77 -5.88 -9.16
CA ALA A 112 11.40 -7.28 -9.02
C ALA A 112 10.02 -7.41 -8.36
N VAL A 113 9.26 -8.39 -8.82
CA VAL A 113 7.95 -8.76 -8.27
C VAL A 113 7.78 -10.27 -8.29
N ILE A 114 6.82 -10.78 -7.53
CA ILE A 114 6.34 -12.16 -7.69
C ILE A 114 5.33 -12.17 -8.85
N ASP A 115 5.73 -12.67 -10.01
CA ASP A 115 4.82 -12.83 -11.14
C ASP A 115 3.89 -14.01 -10.88
N ARG A 116 2.60 -13.69 -10.70
CA ARG A 116 1.55 -14.69 -10.42
C ARG A 116 1.32 -15.64 -11.58
N SER A 117 1.60 -15.23 -12.82
CA SER A 117 1.41 -16.08 -14.01
C SER A 117 2.45 -17.17 -14.09
N SER A 118 3.73 -16.82 -13.98
CA SER A 118 4.83 -17.80 -13.99
C SER A 118 5.09 -18.43 -12.62
N GLN A 119 4.53 -17.85 -11.55
CA GLN A 119 4.77 -18.24 -10.15
C GLN A 119 6.27 -18.18 -9.80
N ARG A 120 6.93 -17.12 -10.25
CA ARG A 120 8.36 -16.89 -10.05
C ARG A 120 8.62 -15.45 -9.62
N ILE A 121 9.73 -15.23 -8.93
CA ILE A 121 10.28 -13.88 -8.80
C ILE A 121 10.79 -13.48 -10.18
N VAL A 122 10.33 -12.35 -10.70
CA VAL A 122 10.73 -11.82 -12.00
C VAL A 122 11.39 -10.47 -11.80
N PHE A 123 12.65 -10.37 -12.22
CA PHE A 123 13.35 -9.11 -12.33
C PHE A 123 13.06 -8.48 -13.69
N MET A 124 12.89 -7.16 -13.69
CA MET A 124 12.61 -6.33 -14.85
C MET A 124 13.60 -5.18 -14.88
N ALA A 125 14.21 -4.93 -16.04
CA ALA A 125 15.13 -3.82 -16.23
C ALA A 125 14.85 -3.08 -17.53
N SER A 126 15.07 -1.77 -17.53
CA SER A 126 14.89 -0.93 -18.71
C SER A 126 15.90 0.22 -18.76
N THR A 127 16.18 0.71 -19.97
CA THR A 127 16.93 1.95 -20.19
C THR A 127 16.12 3.20 -19.83
N GLU A 128 14.80 3.05 -19.69
CA GLU A 128 13.84 4.11 -19.41
C GLU A 128 13.73 4.40 -17.90
N GLY A 129 14.86 4.73 -17.26
CA GLY A 129 14.90 5.15 -15.86
C GLY A 129 14.29 6.54 -15.62
N GLY A 130 13.84 6.80 -14.38
CA GLY A 130 13.23 8.08 -14.00
C GLY A 130 11.81 8.28 -14.51
N MET A 131 11.26 7.29 -15.21
CA MET A 131 9.90 7.31 -15.78
C MET A 131 8.97 6.34 -15.07
N ASN A 132 7.67 6.51 -15.27
CA ASN A 132 6.66 5.57 -14.80
C ASN A 132 6.80 4.26 -15.60
N ILE A 133 7.06 3.14 -14.92
CA ILE A 133 7.37 1.87 -15.59
C ILE A 133 6.12 1.26 -16.24
N GLU A 134 4.92 1.53 -15.71
CA GLU A 134 3.67 1.08 -16.29
C GLU A 134 3.44 1.71 -17.68
N GLU A 135 3.76 2.99 -17.85
CA GLU A 135 3.72 3.66 -19.16
C GLU A 135 4.73 3.06 -20.15
N VAL A 136 5.93 2.68 -19.69
CA VAL A 136 6.92 1.99 -20.52
C VAL A 136 6.42 0.61 -20.92
N ALA A 137 5.82 -0.13 -19.99
CA ALA A 137 5.26 -1.45 -20.26
C ALA A 137 4.09 -1.40 -21.27
N GLU A 138 3.28 -0.34 -21.27
CA GLU A 138 2.18 -0.16 -22.21
C GLU A 138 2.65 0.36 -23.58
N LYS A 139 3.47 1.42 -23.60
CA LYS A 139 3.83 2.13 -24.85
C LYS A 139 5.05 1.55 -25.54
N THR A 140 6.04 1.10 -24.78
CA THR A 140 7.34 0.61 -25.28
C THR A 140 7.76 -0.72 -24.63
N PRO A 141 6.92 -1.77 -24.65
CA PRO A 141 7.18 -3.03 -23.94
C PRO A 141 8.50 -3.72 -24.33
N HIS A 142 9.01 -3.48 -25.53
CA HIS A 142 10.27 -4.03 -26.02
C HIS A 142 11.51 -3.49 -25.30
N LEU A 143 11.39 -2.35 -24.59
CA LEU A 143 12.43 -1.77 -23.74
C LEU A 143 12.44 -2.35 -22.32
N LEU A 144 11.48 -3.22 -21.98
CA LEU A 144 11.38 -3.86 -20.68
C LEU A 144 11.89 -5.31 -20.75
N HIS A 145 13.11 -5.52 -20.28
CA HIS A 145 13.74 -6.84 -20.28
C HIS A 145 13.45 -7.57 -18.98
N LYS A 146 13.11 -8.86 -19.06
CA LYS A 146 12.71 -9.67 -17.91
C LYS A 146 13.56 -10.92 -17.78
N VAL A 147 13.83 -11.33 -16.54
CA VAL A 147 14.40 -12.65 -16.20
C VAL A 147 13.63 -13.24 -15.03
N ALA A 148 13.22 -14.50 -15.15
CA ALA A 148 12.57 -15.24 -14.06
C ALA A 148 13.60 -16.01 -13.25
N ILE A 149 13.49 -15.95 -11.93
CA ILE A 149 14.37 -16.66 -11.01
C ILE A 149 13.81 -18.05 -10.77
N ASP A 150 14.61 -19.07 -11.03
CA ASP A 150 14.27 -20.44 -10.66
C ASP A 150 14.35 -20.59 -9.13
N THR A 151 13.33 -21.20 -8.54
CA THR A 151 13.20 -21.30 -7.08
C THR A 151 14.21 -22.25 -6.44
N LEU A 152 14.72 -23.23 -7.19
CA LEU A 152 15.66 -24.22 -6.68
C LEU A 152 17.09 -23.68 -6.68
N ILE A 153 17.52 -23.05 -7.78
CA ILE A 153 18.90 -22.57 -7.93
C ILE A 153 19.08 -21.10 -7.54
N GLY A 154 17.99 -20.35 -7.40
CA GLY A 154 18.02 -18.91 -7.11
C GLY A 154 18.60 -18.08 -8.26
N ALA A 155 18.82 -16.78 -8.00
CA ALA A 155 19.35 -15.87 -9.00
C ALA A 155 20.82 -16.18 -9.33
N GLN A 156 21.08 -16.36 -10.62
CA GLN A 156 22.42 -16.70 -11.10
C GLN A 156 23.10 -15.49 -11.77
N PRO A 157 24.42 -15.30 -11.60
CA PRO A 157 25.14 -14.17 -12.19
C PRO A 157 24.98 -14.02 -13.71
N TYR A 158 24.72 -15.12 -14.45
CA TYR A 158 24.51 -15.03 -15.90
C TYR A 158 23.24 -14.26 -16.26
N GLN A 159 22.18 -14.34 -15.45
CA GLN A 159 20.92 -13.63 -15.68
C GLN A 159 21.12 -12.12 -15.49
N GLY A 160 21.88 -11.74 -14.47
CA GLY A 160 22.29 -10.34 -14.27
C GLY A 160 23.13 -9.81 -15.43
N ARG A 161 24.08 -10.60 -15.95
CA ARG A 161 24.84 -10.23 -17.15
C ARG A 161 23.96 -10.11 -18.40
N GLU A 162 23.00 -11.01 -18.58
CA GLU A 162 22.04 -10.96 -19.69
C GLU A 162 21.26 -9.64 -19.69
N LEU A 163 20.71 -9.25 -18.54
CA LEU A 163 20.05 -7.95 -18.38
C LEU A 163 21.02 -6.78 -18.65
N ALA A 164 22.22 -6.84 -18.08
CA ALA A 164 23.23 -5.79 -18.28
C ALA A 164 23.56 -5.56 -19.76
N PHE A 165 23.74 -6.63 -20.54
CA PHE A 165 23.99 -6.53 -21.97
C PHE A 165 22.79 -5.97 -22.73
N LYS A 166 21.55 -6.36 -22.37
CA LYS A 166 20.34 -5.80 -22.99
C LYS A 166 20.17 -4.30 -22.70
N LEU A 167 20.62 -3.82 -21.53
CA LEU A 167 20.66 -2.40 -21.17
C LEU A 167 21.81 -1.62 -21.85
N GLY A 168 22.69 -2.31 -22.58
CA GLY A 168 23.87 -1.72 -23.20
C GLY A 168 24.98 -1.34 -22.23
N LEU A 169 25.05 -1.99 -21.05
CA LEU A 169 26.14 -1.78 -20.09
C LEU A 169 27.44 -2.40 -20.60
N ILE A 170 28.56 -1.77 -20.26
CA ILE A 170 29.90 -2.16 -20.75
C ILE A 170 30.94 -2.23 -19.63
N GLY A 171 32.01 -2.99 -19.87
CA GLY A 171 33.17 -3.06 -18.96
C GLY A 171 32.77 -3.41 -17.51
N LYS A 172 33.20 -2.58 -16.56
CA LYS A 172 32.93 -2.79 -15.12
C LYS A 172 31.44 -2.76 -14.75
N GLN A 173 30.60 -2.05 -15.53
CA GLN A 173 29.17 -1.92 -15.25
C GLN A 173 28.46 -3.27 -15.33
N VAL A 174 28.89 -4.16 -16.25
CA VAL A 174 28.30 -5.50 -16.39
C VAL A 174 28.53 -6.34 -15.12
N ALA A 175 29.75 -6.26 -14.56
CA ALA A 175 30.08 -6.97 -13.33
C ALA A 175 29.34 -6.37 -12.12
N GLN A 176 29.28 -5.04 -12.02
CA GLN A 176 28.51 -4.35 -10.97
C GLN A 176 27.02 -4.69 -11.04
N PHE A 177 26.42 -4.66 -12.23
CA PHE A 177 25.01 -4.98 -12.41
C PHE A 177 24.70 -6.43 -12.04
N ALA A 178 25.54 -7.38 -12.47
CA ALA A 178 25.36 -8.78 -12.12
C ALA A 178 25.45 -9.01 -10.60
N HIS A 179 26.40 -8.34 -9.93
CA HIS A 179 26.50 -8.37 -8.47
C HIS A 179 25.24 -7.78 -7.80
N LEU A 180 24.85 -6.57 -8.22
CA LEU A 180 23.65 -5.87 -7.72
C LEU A 180 22.38 -6.73 -7.89
N PHE A 181 22.18 -7.34 -9.05
CA PHE A 181 21.08 -8.27 -9.32
C PHE A 181 21.06 -9.45 -8.34
N THR A 182 22.22 -10.11 -8.13
CA THR A 182 22.28 -11.25 -7.20
C THR A 182 22.06 -10.85 -5.74
N GLN A 183 22.58 -9.70 -5.30
CA GLN A 183 22.33 -9.20 -3.94
C GLN A 183 20.88 -8.80 -3.74
N LEU A 184 20.26 -8.13 -4.72
CA LEU A 184 18.84 -7.77 -4.67
C LEU A 184 17.94 -9.01 -4.65
N SER A 185 18.26 -10.06 -5.41
CA SER A 185 17.49 -11.30 -5.35
C SER A 185 17.63 -12.00 -4.00
N LYS A 186 18.82 -11.95 -3.39
CA LYS A 186 19.04 -12.47 -2.04
C LYS A 186 18.20 -11.68 -1.02
N LEU A 187 18.26 -10.36 -1.09
CA LEU A 187 17.47 -9.44 -0.26
C LEU A 187 15.97 -9.72 -0.41
N PHE A 188 15.48 -9.85 -1.65
CA PHE A 188 14.08 -10.13 -1.95
C PHE A 188 13.56 -11.38 -1.23
N LEU A 189 14.37 -12.45 -1.23
CA LEU A 189 14.04 -13.71 -0.57
C LEU A 189 14.17 -13.64 0.95
N GLU A 190 15.28 -13.10 1.48
CA GLU A 190 15.57 -13.10 2.92
C GLU A 190 14.65 -12.15 3.71
N LYS A 191 14.14 -11.09 3.07
CA LYS A 191 13.26 -10.09 3.68
C LYS A 191 11.80 -10.27 3.32
N ASP A 192 11.43 -11.37 2.66
CA ASP A 192 10.05 -11.69 2.25
C ASP A 192 9.37 -10.55 1.49
N LEU A 193 10.03 -10.05 0.45
CA LEU A 193 9.52 -8.94 -0.34
C LEU A 193 8.42 -9.41 -1.30
N SER A 194 7.43 -8.56 -1.50
CA SER A 194 6.44 -8.69 -2.57
C SER A 194 6.78 -7.81 -3.78
N LEU A 195 7.47 -6.69 -3.53
CA LEU A 195 7.97 -5.77 -4.55
C LEU A 195 9.30 -5.14 -4.12
N LEU A 196 10.20 -4.99 -5.08
CA LEU A 196 11.42 -4.19 -4.97
C LEU A 196 11.55 -3.33 -6.22
N GLU A 197 11.88 -2.06 -6.07
CA GLU A 197 12.05 -1.13 -7.18
C GLU A 197 13.18 -0.14 -6.90
N ILE A 198 14.01 0.10 -7.92
CA ILE A 198 15.09 1.08 -7.96
C ILE A 198 14.85 1.95 -9.19
N ASN A 199 14.25 3.12 -8.96
CA ASN A 199 13.87 4.02 -10.04
C ASN A 199 14.16 5.48 -9.67
N PRO A 200 15.34 6.03 -10.03
CA PRO A 200 16.31 5.43 -10.96
C PRO A 200 17.43 4.61 -10.28
N LEU A 201 17.86 3.56 -10.96
CA LEU A 201 19.22 3.01 -10.87
C LEU A 201 20.11 3.86 -11.79
N VAL A 202 21.13 4.52 -11.28
CA VAL A 202 21.92 5.46 -12.08
C VAL A 202 23.30 4.93 -12.43
N ILE A 203 23.82 5.36 -13.57
CA ILE A 203 25.23 5.34 -13.91
C ILE A 203 25.80 6.71 -13.54
N LEU A 204 26.81 6.74 -12.69
CA LEU A 204 27.52 7.97 -12.31
C LEU A 204 28.52 8.39 -13.39
N GLN A 205 29.04 9.62 -13.30
CA GLN A 205 30.07 10.12 -14.23
C GLN A 205 31.35 9.27 -14.24
N ASN A 206 31.67 8.62 -13.12
CA ASN A 206 32.80 7.71 -13.00
C ASN A 206 32.49 6.28 -13.52
N ASP A 207 31.35 6.08 -14.19
CA ASP A 207 30.84 4.81 -14.72
C ASP A 207 30.45 3.76 -13.67
N ASP A 208 30.32 4.12 -12.39
CA ASP A 208 29.77 3.22 -11.37
C ASP A 208 28.24 3.22 -11.35
N LEU A 209 27.65 2.08 -11.04
CA LEU A 209 26.21 1.95 -10.77
C LEU A 209 25.88 2.39 -9.34
N HIS A 210 24.74 3.06 -9.18
CA HIS A 210 24.29 3.60 -7.89
C HIS A 210 22.77 3.59 -7.77
N CYS A 211 22.24 3.14 -6.64
CA CYS A 211 20.80 3.08 -6.34
C CYS A 211 20.34 4.45 -5.81
N LEU A 212 19.84 5.32 -6.71
CA LEU A 212 19.49 6.70 -6.34
C LEU A 212 18.14 6.80 -5.61
N ASP A 213 17.19 5.91 -5.93
CA ASP A 213 15.94 5.74 -5.20
C ASP A 213 15.75 4.25 -4.86
N ALA A 214 14.96 3.96 -3.83
CA ALA A 214 14.67 2.61 -3.40
C ALA A 214 13.26 2.52 -2.83
N LYS A 215 12.48 1.58 -3.35
CA LYS A 215 11.15 1.25 -2.86
C LYS A 215 11.07 -0.25 -2.59
N ILE A 216 10.68 -0.60 -1.37
CA ILE A 216 10.48 -1.96 -0.93
C ILE A 216 9.05 -2.11 -0.41
N VAL A 217 8.40 -3.21 -0.79
CA VAL A 217 7.15 -3.67 -0.19
C VAL A 217 7.38 -5.08 0.35
N VAL A 218 7.11 -5.24 1.64
CA VAL A 218 7.19 -6.52 2.36
C VAL A 218 5.84 -7.22 2.29
N ASP A 219 5.82 -8.54 2.15
CA ASP A 219 4.61 -9.35 2.31
C ASP A 219 4.14 -9.30 3.78
N ASP A 220 2.93 -8.78 3.99
CA ASP A 220 2.33 -8.64 5.33
C ASP A 220 2.18 -9.98 6.04
N ASN A 221 1.95 -11.06 5.28
CA ASN A 221 1.82 -12.40 5.84
C ASN A 221 3.14 -12.95 6.39
N ALA A 222 4.28 -12.34 6.06
CA ALA A 222 5.59 -12.76 6.53
C ALA A 222 6.11 -11.92 7.71
N LEU A 223 5.41 -10.85 8.12
CA LEU A 223 5.87 -9.95 9.18
C LEU A 223 6.09 -10.65 10.53
N TYR A 224 5.41 -11.77 10.79
CA TYR A 224 5.61 -12.58 12.01
C TYR A 224 7.04 -13.12 12.15
N ARG A 225 7.76 -13.31 11.03
CA ARG A 225 9.16 -13.74 10.99
C ARG A 225 10.15 -12.64 10.59
N GLN A 226 9.67 -11.41 10.43
CA GLN A 226 10.47 -10.24 10.06
C GLN A 226 10.34 -9.12 11.12
N PRO A 227 10.77 -9.35 12.38
CA PRO A 227 10.57 -8.40 13.48
C PRO A 227 11.28 -7.05 13.26
N GLU A 228 12.46 -7.07 12.62
CA GLU A 228 13.21 -5.85 12.27
C GLU A 228 12.44 -4.98 11.27
N LEU A 229 11.80 -5.59 10.27
CA LEU A 229 11.00 -4.86 9.28
C LEU A 229 9.70 -4.37 9.91
N LYS A 230 9.05 -5.19 10.74
CA LYS A 230 7.83 -4.80 11.44
C LYS A 230 8.04 -3.55 12.31
N ALA A 231 9.21 -3.42 12.94
CA ALA A 231 9.57 -2.24 13.72
C ALA A 231 9.74 -0.96 12.87
N MET A 232 9.86 -1.08 11.54
CA MET A 232 9.97 0.03 10.61
C MET A 232 8.61 0.54 10.11
N GLN A 233 7.49 -0.11 10.46
CA GLN A 233 6.15 0.30 10.03
C GLN A 233 5.86 1.75 10.43
N ASP A 234 5.28 2.51 9.51
CA ASP A 234 4.79 3.87 9.75
C ASP A 234 3.26 3.92 9.54
N PRO A 235 2.47 3.73 10.61
CA PRO A 235 1.01 3.75 10.52
C PRO A 235 0.44 5.11 10.06
N SER A 236 1.22 6.20 10.11
CA SER A 236 0.75 7.51 9.65
C SER A 236 0.51 7.58 8.14
N GLN A 237 1.09 6.64 7.39
CA GLN A 237 0.98 6.56 5.93
C GLN A 237 -0.25 5.76 5.46
N GLU A 238 -0.94 5.08 6.39
CA GLU A 238 -2.12 4.26 6.16
C GLU A 238 -3.39 5.03 6.58
N ASP A 239 -4.57 4.61 6.11
CA ASP A 239 -5.83 5.18 6.62
C ASP A 239 -6.05 4.66 8.05
N GLY A 240 -6.26 5.56 9.01
CA GLY A 240 -6.43 5.17 10.42
C GLY A 240 -7.57 4.16 10.65
N ARG A 241 -8.59 4.18 9.79
CA ARG A 241 -9.70 3.21 9.82
C ARG A 241 -9.26 1.81 9.42
N GLU A 242 -8.31 1.69 8.49
CA GLU A 242 -7.73 0.40 8.08
C GLU A 242 -6.88 -0.19 9.21
N ALA A 243 -6.08 0.63 9.88
CA ALA A 243 -5.30 0.20 11.05
C ALA A 243 -6.20 -0.22 12.24
N GLU A 244 -7.27 0.54 12.52
CA GLU A 244 -8.27 0.17 13.53
C GLU A 244 -8.98 -1.15 13.18
N ALA A 245 -9.28 -1.37 11.90
CA ALA A 245 -9.85 -2.62 11.41
C ALA A 245 -8.89 -3.80 11.62
N GLU A 246 -7.61 -3.63 11.26
CA GLU A 246 -6.59 -4.67 11.40
C GLU A 246 -6.41 -5.09 12.87
N ALA A 247 -6.43 -4.14 13.81
CA ALA A 247 -6.37 -4.41 15.25
C ALA A 247 -7.54 -5.28 15.76
N LEU A 248 -8.67 -5.27 15.06
CA LEU A 248 -9.84 -6.11 15.31
C LEU A 248 -9.89 -7.38 14.45
N SER A 249 -8.84 -7.62 13.65
CA SER A 249 -8.78 -8.68 12.63
C SER A 249 -9.90 -8.57 11.58
N LEU A 250 -10.22 -7.34 11.20
CA LEU A 250 -11.14 -7.00 10.11
C LEU A 250 -10.31 -6.53 8.90
N ASN A 251 -10.73 -6.89 7.70
CA ASN A 251 -10.15 -6.30 6.48
C ASN A 251 -11.05 -5.17 6.04
N TYR A 252 -10.57 -3.93 6.09
CA TYR A 252 -11.30 -2.73 5.68
C TYR A 252 -10.53 -2.01 4.58
N VAL A 253 -11.26 -1.44 3.62
CA VAL A 253 -10.72 -0.48 2.65
C VAL A 253 -11.76 0.61 2.46
N ALA A 254 -11.36 1.87 2.56
CA ALA A 254 -12.26 2.99 2.32
C ALA A 254 -12.49 3.22 0.82
N LEU A 255 -13.71 3.59 0.43
CA LEU A 255 -14.07 4.01 -0.92
C LEU A 255 -14.82 5.35 -0.88
N GLU A 256 -14.92 6.02 -2.03
CA GLU A 256 -15.76 7.20 -2.17
C GLU A 256 -17.21 6.78 -2.46
N GLY A 257 -18.05 6.77 -1.42
CA GLY A 257 -19.46 6.40 -1.53
C GLY A 257 -20.28 6.77 -0.31
N ASN A 258 -21.53 6.31 -0.28
CA ASN A 258 -22.48 6.61 0.79
C ASN A 258 -23.19 5.37 1.36
N ILE A 259 -22.90 4.17 0.85
CA ILE A 259 -23.47 2.91 1.35
C ILE A 259 -22.38 2.08 2.01
N GLY A 260 -22.41 1.99 3.34
CA GLY A 260 -21.49 1.16 4.09
C GLY A 260 -21.76 -0.33 3.86
N CYS A 261 -20.72 -1.14 3.75
CA CYS A 261 -20.85 -2.60 3.57
C CYS A 261 -20.21 -3.34 4.74
N MET A 262 -20.89 -4.37 5.27
CA MET A 262 -20.34 -5.30 6.24
C MET A 262 -20.65 -6.73 5.80
N VAL A 263 -19.62 -7.50 5.45
CA VAL A 263 -19.79 -8.80 4.79
C VAL A 263 -18.83 -9.82 5.38
N ASN A 264 -19.15 -11.11 5.34
CA ASN A 264 -18.20 -12.18 5.65
C ASN A 264 -17.68 -12.87 4.38
N GLY A 265 -16.36 -12.85 4.21
CA GLY A 265 -15.63 -13.38 3.07
C GLY A 265 -15.36 -12.32 2.00
N ALA A 266 -14.09 -12.11 1.67
CA ALA A 266 -13.63 -11.12 0.68
C ALA A 266 -14.35 -11.20 -0.68
N GLY A 267 -14.57 -12.41 -1.21
CA GLY A 267 -15.28 -12.58 -2.50
C GLY A 267 -16.73 -12.09 -2.45
N LEU A 268 -17.44 -12.38 -1.35
CA LEU A 268 -18.81 -11.91 -1.15
C LEU A 268 -18.84 -10.41 -0.89
N ALA A 269 -17.85 -9.87 -0.18
CA ALA A 269 -17.71 -8.43 0.06
C ALA A 269 -17.57 -7.65 -1.26
N MET A 270 -16.68 -8.12 -2.16
CA MET A 270 -16.56 -7.57 -3.52
C MET A 270 -17.87 -7.68 -4.30
N GLY A 271 -18.48 -8.87 -4.36
CA GLY A 271 -19.76 -9.04 -5.06
C GLY A 271 -20.90 -8.19 -4.48
N THR A 272 -20.87 -7.88 -3.19
CA THR A 272 -21.85 -7.00 -2.53
C THR A 272 -21.67 -5.55 -2.97
N MET A 273 -20.43 -5.06 -3.00
CA MET A 273 -20.14 -3.72 -3.53
C MET A 273 -20.54 -3.60 -5.00
N ASP A 274 -20.23 -4.62 -5.80
CA ASP A 274 -20.58 -4.65 -7.23
C ASP A 274 -22.09 -4.62 -7.44
N ILE A 275 -22.87 -5.39 -6.67
CA ILE A 275 -24.33 -5.38 -6.81
C ILE A 275 -24.95 -4.06 -6.33
N ILE A 276 -24.42 -3.42 -5.29
CA ILE A 276 -24.84 -2.07 -4.90
C ILE A 276 -24.63 -1.10 -6.07
N LYS A 277 -23.44 -1.15 -6.69
CA LYS A 277 -23.10 -0.31 -7.83
C LYS A 277 -23.98 -0.59 -9.05
N LEU A 278 -24.26 -1.87 -9.33
CA LEU A 278 -25.13 -2.31 -10.42
C LEU A 278 -26.55 -1.73 -10.29
N HIS A 279 -27.05 -1.60 -9.07
CA HIS A 279 -28.36 -1.01 -8.78
C HIS A 279 -28.32 0.52 -8.57
N GLY A 280 -27.20 1.18 -8.91
CA GLY A 280 -27.08 2.64 -8.91
C GLY A 280 -26.62 3.26 -7.58
N GLY A 281 -26.25 2.44 -6.60
CA GLY A 281 -25.64 2.89 -5.34
C GLY A 281 -24.15 3.18 -5.46
N GLN A 282 -23.57 3.71 -4.38
CA GLN A 282 -22.13 3.97 -4.27
C GLN A 282 -21.60 3.32 -2.98
N PRO A 283 -20.92 2.16 -3.07
CA PRO A 283 -20.33 1.53 -1.89
C PRO A 283 -19.27 2.46 -1.27
N ALA A 284 -19.37 2.71 0.03
CA ALA A 284 -18.47 3.59 0.78
C ALA A 284 -17.25 2.85 1.33
N ASN A 285 -17.29 1.52 1.40
CA ASN A 285 -16.19 0.73 1.90
C ASN A 285 -16.27 -0.73 1.46
N PHE A 286 -15.12 -1.40 1.45
CA PHE A 286 -15.00 -2.84 1.58
C PHE A 286 -14.82 -3.16 3.06
N LEU A 287 -15.55 -4.15 3.59
CA LEU A 287 -15.28 -4.70 4.93
C LEU A 287 -15.61 -6.18 4.99
N ASP A 288 -14.59 -6.99 5.27
CA ASP A 288 -14.69 -8.43 5.54
C ASP A 288 -14.53 -8.70 7.04
N VAL A 289 -15.58 -9.20 7.70
CA VAL A 289 -15.58 -9.62 9.12
C VAL A 289 -15.02 -11.03 9.35
N GLY A 290 -14.68 -11.75 8.29
CA GLY A 290 -14.20 -13.12 8.32
C GLY A 290 -15.28 -14.14 8.69
N GLY A 291 -14.89 -15.40 8.88
CA GLY A 291 -15.82 -16.50 9.14
C GLY A 291 -16.52 -16.48 10.52
N GLY A 292 -16.04 -15.65 11.45
CA GLY A 292 -16.57 -15.55 12.82
C GLY A 292 -17.01 -14.12 13.14
N ALA A 293 -18.29 -13.83 12.93
CA ALA A 293 -18.91 -12.54 13.25
C ALA A 293 -19.36 -12.50 14.72
N THR A 294 -18.42 -12.31 15.65
CA THR A 294 -18.75 -12.11 17.07
C THR A 294 -19.38 -10.74 17.31
N LYS A 295 -20.07 -10.56 18.44
CA LYS A 295 -20.70 -9.27 18.79
C LYS A 295 -19.70 -8.11 18.77
N GLU A 296 -18.51 -8.31 19.33
CA GLU A 296 -17.46 -7.30 19.45
C GLU A 296 -16.93 -6.89 18.07
N ARG A 297 -16.75 -7.85 17.17
CA ARG A 297 -16.31 -7.59 15.78
C ARG A 297 -17.35 -6.85 14.97
N VAL A 298 -18.62 -7.24 15.09
CA VAL A 298 -19.74 -6.55 14.43
C VAL A 298 -19.85 -5.11 14.95
N ALA A 299 -19.74 -4.91 16.27
CA ALA A 299 -19.76 -3.58 16.86
C ALA A 299 -18.57 -2.72 16.40
N GLY A 300 -17.36 -3.29 16.38
CA GLY A 300 -16.17 -2.61 15.84
C GLY A 300 -16.33 -2.23 14.37
N ALA A 301 -16.86 -3.13 13.54
CA ALA A 301 -17.14 -2.88 12.14
C ALA A 301 -18.15 -1.74 11.94
N PHE A 302 -19.22 -1.67 12.73
CA PHE A 302 -20.15 -0.53 12.70
C PHE A 302 -19.47 0.79 13.05
N LYS A 303 -18.62 0.82 14.10
CA LYS A 303 -17.89 2.04 14.49
C LYS A 303 -16.99 2.54 13.36
N ILE A 304 -16.27 1.61 12.70
CA ILE A 304 -15.38 1.94 11.58
C ILE A 304 -16.19 2.49 10.39
N ILE A 305 -17.26 1.80 9.98
CA ILE A 305 -18.12 2.25 8.87
C ILE A 305 -18.71 3.64 9.15
N LEU A 306 -19.25 3.85 10.36
CA LEU A 306 -19.91 5.10 10.76
C LEU A 306 -18.96 6.23 11.09
N SER A 307 -17.65 5.98 11.18
CA SER A 307 -16.64 7.04 11.26
C SER A 307 -16.59 7.89 9.97
N ASP A 308 -17.10 7.35 8.86
CA ASP A 308 -17.27 8.08 7.61
C ASP A 308 -18.61 8.86 7.60
N PRO A 309 -18.58 10.20 7.63
CA PRO A 309 -19.80 11.02 7.66
C PRO A 309 -20.62 10.95 6.36
N ASN A 310 -20.05 10.41 5.28
CA ASN A 310 -20.73 10.25 4.00
C ASN A 310 -21.70 9.06 4.00
N VAL A 311 -21.54 8.11 4.91
CA VAL A 311 -22.42 6.92 4.99
C VAL A 311 -23.85 7.34 5.35
N LYS A 312 -24.80 6.97 4.48
CA LYS A 312 -26.24 7.23 4.62
C LYS A 312 -27.08 5.97 4.82
N ALA A 313 -26.55 4.81 4.48
CA ALA A 313 -27.16 3.51 4.77
C ALA A 313 -26.07 2.45 4.91
N ILE A 314 -26.38 1.33 5.57
CA ILE A 314 -25.47 0.19 5.71
C ILE A 314 -26.13 -1.07 5.16
N LEU A 315 -25.42 -1.82 4.32
CA LEU A 315 -25.77 -3.19 3.94
C LEU A 315 -24.90 -4.18 4.72
N VAL A 316 -25.54 -4.94 5.59
CA VAL A 316 -24.97 -6.12 6.23
C VAL A 316 -25.38 -7.35 5.43
N ASN A 317 -24.42 -8.02 4.78
CA ASN A 317 -24.68 -9.24 4.01
C ASN A 317 -23.86 -10.39 4.60
N ILE A 318 -24.51 -11.26 5.36
CA ILE A 318 -23.84 -12.37 6.02
C ILE A 318 -24.39 -13.71 5.53
N PHE A 319 -23.48 -14.56 5.04
CA PHE A 319 -23.78 -15.96 4.77
C PHE A 319 -23.36 -16.80 5.98
N GLY A 320 -24.34 -17.20 6.78
CA GLY A 320 -24.19 -18.08 7.94
C GLY A 320 -23.81 -19.49 7.54
N GLY A 321 -22.50 -19.77 7.51
CA GLY A 321 -21.95 -21.12 7.37
C GLY A 321 -21.92 -21.84 8.72
N ILE A 322 -20.81 -21.69 9.44
CA ILE A 322 -20.59 -22.34 10.74
C ILE A 322 -21.41 -21.66 11.86
N VAL A 323 -21.55 -20.34 11.80
CA VAL A 323 -22.33 -19.56 12.77
C VAL A 323 -23.79 -19.48 12.31
N ARG A 324 -24.72 -19.76 13.21
CA ARG A 324 -26.17 -19.68 12.96
C ARG A 324 -26.64 -18.23 12.80
N CYS A 325 -27.53 -17.99 11.85
CA CYS A 325 -28.04 -16.66 11.53
C CYS A 325 -28.85 -16.03 12.68
N ASP A 326 -29.49 -16.81 13.54
CA ASP A 326 -30.20 -16.28 14.71
C ASP A 326 -29.25 -15.59 15.72
N LEU A 327 -28.09 -16.19 15.99
CA LEU A 327 -27.07 -15.57 16.86
C LEU A 327 -26.46 -14.31 16.22
N ILE A 328 -26.28 -14.33 14.89
CA ILE A 328 -25.79 -13.18 14.13
C ILE A 328 -26.81 -12.05 14.19
N ALA A 329 -28.10 -12.34 14.02
CA ALA A 329 -29.18 -11.37 14.15
C ALA A 329 -29.21 -10.71 15.54
N GLU A 330 -29.12 -11.50 16.60
CA GLU A 330 -29.01 -11.00 17.98
C GLU A 330 -27.79 -10.09 18.17
N GLY A 331 -26.64 -10.50 17.63
CA GLY A 331 -25.41 -9.70 17.66
C GLY A 331 -25.54 -8.36 16.94
N ILE A 332 -26.16 -8.33 15.77
CA ILE A 332 -26.43 -7.10 15.00
C ILE A 332 -27.36 -6.17 15.79
N ILE A 333 -28.47 -6.69 16.32
CA ILE A 333 -29.43 -5.90 17.11
C ILE A 333 -28.73 -5.28 18.33
N ALA A 334 -27.94 -6.08 19.04
CA ALA A 334 -27.21 -5.61 20.21
C ALA A 334 -26.19 -4.52 19.84
N ALA A 335 -25.44 -4.68 18.75
CA ALA A 335 -24.47 -3.69 18.27
C ALA A 335 -25.16 -2.39 17.83
N VAL A 336 -26.28 -2.48 17.12
CA VAL A 336 -27.03 -1.30 16.67
C VAL A 336 -27.56 -0.48 17.85
N ASN A 337 -28.11 -1.14 18.87
CA ASN A 337 -28.61 -0.49 20.07
C ASN A 337 -27.49 0.12 20.93
N GLU A 338 -26.33 -0.57 21.02
CA GLU A 338 -25.19 -0.12 21.80
C GLU A 338 -24.49 1.10 21.18
N ILE A 339 -24.36 1.12 19.84
CA ILE A 339 -23.66 2.18 19.12
C ILE A 339 -24.58 3.38 18.83
N GLY A 340 -25.89 3.16 18.73
CA GLY A 340 -26.84 4.19 18.33
C GLY A 340 -26.76 4.50 16.84
N VAL A 341 -26.97 3.48 15.99
CA VAL A 341 -26.91 3.63 14.53
C VAL A 341 -28.13 4.41 14.04
N ASN A 342 -27.88 5.61 13.50
CA ASN A 342 -28.93 6.53 13.04
C ASN A 342 -29.28 6.37 11.55
N VAL A 343 -28.45 5.66 10.79
CA VAL A 343 -28.68 5.38 9.37
C VAL A 343 -29.45 4.06 9.22
N PRO A 344 -30.30 3.91 8.19
CA PRO A 344 -30.98 2.65 7.91
C PRO A 344 -29.98 1.52 7.68
N VAL A 345 -30.27 0.36 8.29
CA VAL A 345 -29.47 -0.85 8.13
C VAL A 345 -30.28 -1.90 7.38
N VAL A 346 -29.84 -2.27 6.18
CA VAL A 346 -30.38 -3.40 5.44
C VAL A 346 -29.55 -4.63 5.78
N VAL A 347 -30.21 -5.71 6.21
CA VAL A 347 -29.55 -6.94 6.62
C VAL A 347 -30.06 -8.09 5.77
N ARG A 348 -29.13 -8.78 5.10
CA ARG A 348 -29.39 -10.04 4.41
C ARG A 348 -28.64 -11.15 5.13
N LEU A 349 -29.40 -12.11 5.65
CA LEU A 349 -28.90 -13.35 6.25
C LEU A 349 -29.29 -14.53 5.35
N GLU A 350 -28.32 -15.38 5.04
CA GLU A 350 -28.55 -16.66 4.37
C GLU A 350 -27.76 -17.81 5.01
N GLY A 351 -28.18 -19.05 4.78
CA GLY A 351 -27.55 -20.23 5.34
C GLY A 351 -28.26 -20.77 6.61
N ASN A 352 -27.48 -21.21 7.59
CA ASN A 352 -28.02 -21.94 8.75
C ASN A 352 -28.96 -21.06 9.60
N ASN A 353 -30.20 -21.49 9.82
CA ASN A 353 -31.26 -20.75 10.51
C ASN A 353 -31.57 -19.34 9.93
N ALA A 354 -31.37 -19.14 8.63
CA ALA A 354 -31.60 -17.83 7.99
C ALA A 354 -33.03 -17.31 8.19
N GLU A 355 -34.05 -18.16 8.07
CA GLU A 355 -35.45 -17.78 8.30
C GLU A 355 -35.67 -17.26 9.72
N LEU A 356 -35.19 -17.98 10.73
CA LEU A 356 -35.30 -17.56 12.13
C LEU A 356 -34.53 -16.25 12.38
N GLY A 357 -33.34 -16.09 11.81
CA GLY A 357 -32.58 -14.84 11.90
C GLY A 357 -33.33 -13.64 11.30
N ARG A 358 -33.96 -13.82 10.13
CA ARG A 358 -34.79 -12.78 9.51
C ARG A 358 -36.00 -12.43 10.37
N ASP A 359 -36.66 -13.43 10.96
CA ASP A 359 -37.77 -13.23 11.88
C ASP A 359 -37.36 -12.44 13.14
N ILE A 360 -36.18 -12.73 13.69
CA ILE A 360 -35.62 -12.00 14.84
C ILE A 360 -35.37 -10.53 14.48
N LEU A 361 -34.77 -10.25 13.32
CA LEU A 361 -34.53 -8.89 12.85
C LEU A 361 -35.84 -8.12 12.66
N ALA A 362 -36.83 -8.73 12.01
CA ALA A 362 -38.13 -8.11 11.74
C ALA A 362 -38.92 -7.77 13.02
N LYS A 363 -38.73 -8.52 14.11
CA LYS A 363 -39.41 -8.31 15.40
C LYS A 363 -38.63 -7.42 16.37
N SER A 364 -37.43 -6.97 16.00
CA SER A 364 -36.51 -6.28 16.91
C SER A 364 -36.94 -4.87 17.34
N GLY A 365 -37.83 -4.22 16.57
CA GLY A 365 -38.22 -2.82 16.79
C GLY A 365 -37.11 -1.80 16.48
N VAL A 366 -35.97 -2.27 15.97
CA VAL A 366 -34.83 -1.45 15.53
C VAL A 366 -35.01 -1.09 14.05
N ASN A 367 -34.44 0.02 13.58
CA ASN A 367 -34.49 0.47 12.18
C ASN A 367 -33.65 -0.43 11.25
N ILE A 368 -34.05 -1.70 11.15
CA ILE A 368 -33.41 -2.75 10.36
C ILE A 368 -34.42 -3.29 9.33
N LEU A 369 -33.98 -3.36 8.08
CA LEU A 369 -34.72 -3.95 6.97
C LEU A 369 -34.15 -5.34 6.66
N ALA A 370 -34.94 -6.39 6.87
CA ALA A 370 -34.52 -7.77 6.56
C ALA A 370 -34.78 -8.11 5.09
N ALA A 371 -33.72 -8.24 4.30
CA ALA A 371 -33.79 -8.58 2.89
C ALA A 371 -33.81 -10.09 2.63
N LYS A 372 -34.51 -10.50 1.57
CA LYS A 372 -34.74 -11.92 1.21
C LYS A 372 -33.71 -12.48 0.24
N SER A 373 -33.11 -11.63 -0.57
CA SER A 373 -32.10 -12.02 -1.55
C SER A 373 -31.03 -10.94 -1.65
N LEU A 374 -29.93 -11.24 -2.36
CA LEU A 374 -28.86 -10.26 -2.55
C LEU A 374 -29.32 -9.06 -3.40
N THR A 375 -30.11 -9.31 -4.46
CA THR A 375 -30.72 -8.27 -5.30
C THR A 375 -31.69 -7.41 -4.50
N ASP A 376 -32.56 -8.03 -3.70
CA ASP A 376 -33.51 -7.33 -2.83
C ASP A 376 -32.77 -6.44 -1.81
N ALA A 377 -31.68 -6.95 -1.22
CA ALA A 377 -30.86 -6.18 -0.29
C ALA A 377 -30.20 -4.96 -0.96
N ALA A 378 -29.69 -5.12 -2.18
CA ALA A 378 -29.09 -4.02 -2.94
C ALA A 378 -30.13 -2.95 -3.30
N GLU A 379 -31.30 -3.33 -3.82
CA GLU A 379 -32.36 -2.39 -4.14
C GLU A 379 -32.87 -1.63 -2.91
N GLN A 380 -33.06 -2.33 -1.79
CA GLN A 380 -33.48 -1.71 -0.54
C GLN A 380 -32.44 -0.72 0.00
N VAL A 381 -31.16 -1.10 0.04
CA VAL A 381 -30.14 -0.20 0.61
C VAL A 381 -29.89 1.01 -0.28
N VAL A 382 -29.97 0.87 -1.60
CA VAL A 382 -29.86 2.00 -2.54
C VAL A 382 -31.03 2.95 -2.35
N ASN A 383 -32.24 2.45 -2.16
CA ASN A 383 -33.40 3.30 -1.88
C ASN A 383 -33.32 3.96 -0.50
N ALA A 384 -32.77 3.27 0.50
CA ALA A 384 -32.59 3.80 1.85
C ALA A 384 -31.47 4.84 1.97
N ALA A 385 -30.52 4.86 1.02
CA ALA A 385 -29.40 5.80 0.98
C ALA A 385 -29.69 7.11 0.22
N LYS A 386 -30.86 7.21 -0.43
CA LYS A 386 -31.38 8.44 -1.04
C LYS A 386 -31.99 9.33 0.04
#